data_AF-A0A7J4UBX3-F1
#
_entry.id   AF-A0A7J4UBX3-F1
#
_cell.length_a   1.000
_cell.length_b   1.000
_cell.length_c   1.000
_cell.angle_alpha   90.00
_cell.angle_beta   90.00
_cell.angle_gamma   90.00
#
_symmetry.space_group_name_H-M   'P 1'
#
loop_
_entity.id
_entity.type
_entity.pdbx_description
1 polymer ?
#
loop_
_entity_poly.entity_id
_entity_poly.type
_entity_poly.pdbx_seq_one_letter_code
_entity_poly.pdbx_strand_id
1 'polypeptide(L)'
;MKKPDWRLWLRDRKECKSWLDTYMSRMILRKCSDESRLHLKRVDHNLTFANWIIEKHKDEIPEVFGGDNFYDWVISIYYYAIYHAALALMSKEGYTSKNHSATLAFLIYHHYHSQKALDKEDVELIASSLGVEDIEILGVSKELREKACYDVHEHFEKRLAEQNRRQAVDFANKIKMLLSM
;
A
#
# COMPACT_ATOMS: atom_id res chain seq x y z
N MET A 1 16.49 4.39 -21.19
CA MET A 1 16.35 5.11 -19.90
C MET A 1 16.67 4.15 -18.77
N LYS A 2 17.37 4.61 -17.71
CA LYS A 2 17.60 3.83 -16.48
C LYS A 2 16.25 3.44 -15.87
N LYS A 3 16.11 2.23 -15.32
CA LYS A 3 14.89 1.82 -14.62
C LYS A 3 14.83 2.47 -13.24
N PRO A 4 13.64 2.89 -12.75
CA PRO A 4 13.47 3.34 -11.37
C PRO A 4 13.92 2.26 -10.36
N ASP A 5 14.63 2.68 -9.31
CA ASP A 5 15.05 1.81 -8.20
C ASP A 5 14.93 2.56 -6.88
N TRP A 6 13.83 2.31 -6.16
CA TRP A 6 13.55 2.99 -4.89
C TRP A 6 14.53 2.60 -3.78
N ARG A 7 15.18 1.43 -3.85
CA ARG A 7 16.19 1.02 -2.86
C ARG A 7 17.44 1.87 -2.98
N LEU A 8 17.82 2.25 -4.20
CA LEU A 8 18.88 3.23 -4.43
C LEU A 8 18.47 4.60 -3.89
N TRP A 9 17.22 5.02 -4.10
CA TRP A 9 16.72 6.32 -3.63
C TRP A 9 16.76 6.46 -2.10
N LEU A 10 16.56 5.38 -1.34
CA LEU A 10 16.75 5.39 0.11
C LEU A 10 18.18 5.69 0.55
N ARG A 11 19.17 5.28 -0.26
CA ARG A 11 20.60 5.42 0.06
C ARG A 11 21.22 6.69 -0.52
N ASP A 12 20.66 7.16 -1.63
CA ASP A 12 21.16 8.33 -2.37
C ASP A 12 20.05 9.36 -2.55
N ARG A 13 20.07 10.37 -1.67
CA ARG A 13 19.15 11.51 -1.71
C ARG A 13 19.25 12.31 -3.01
N LYS A 14 20.44 12.42 -3.62
CA LYS A 14 20.65 13.17 -4.86
C LYS A 14 20.04 12.43 -6.04
N GLU A 15 20.23 11.12 -6.13
CA GLU A 15 19.57 10.27 -7.11
C GLU A 15 18.04 10.36 -6.95
N CYS A 16 17.52 10.22 -5.72
CA CYS A 16 16.10 10.36 -5.44
C CYS A 16 15.55 11.72 -5.93
N LYS A 17 16.27 12.81 -5.66
CA LYS A 17 15.89 14.15 -6.11
C LYS A 17 15.89 14.26 -7.64
N SER A 18 16.89 13.70 -8.32
CA SER A 18 16.96 13.73 -9.78
C SER A 18 15.75 13.05 -10.43
N TRP A 19 15.31 11.92 -9.87
CA TRP A 19 14.08 11.25 -10.28
C TRP A 19 12.83 12.08 -9.99
N LEU A 20 12.74 12.67 -8.79
CA LEU A 20 11.65 13.56 -8.42
C LEU A 20 11.51 14.75 -9.39
N ASP A 21 12.61 15.43 -9.69
CA ASP A 21 12.67 16.55 -10.63
C ASP A 21 12.26 16.10 -12.06
N THR A 22 12.65 14.89 -12.46
CA THR A 22 12.23 14.27 -13.72
C THR A 22 10.72 14.01 -13.75
N TYR A 23 10.13 13.51 -12.65
CA TYR A 23 8.69 13.28 -12.58
C TYR A 23 7.89 14.59 -12.57
N MET A 24 8.43 15.64 -11.95
CA MET A 24 7.84 16.98 -11.96
C MET A 24 7.87 17.60 -13.38
N SER A 25 9.04 17.61 -14.03
CA SER A 25 9.18 18.18 -15.39
C SER A 25 8.30 17.48 -16.43
N ARG A 26 8.01 16.18 -16.24
CA ARG A 26 7.12 15.39 -17.10
C ARG A 26 5.65 15.40 -16.68
N MET A 27 5.27 16.19 -15.67
CA MET A 27 3.91 16.24 -15.13
C MET A 27 3.37 14.86 -14.71
N ILE A 28 4.26 13.95 -14.29
CA ILE A 28 3.93 12.68 -13.66
C ILE A 28 3.65 12.91 -12.18
N LEU A 29 4.45 13.75 -11.54
CA LEU A 29 4.17 14.36 -10.24
C LEU A 29 3.75 15.82 -10.49
N ARG A 30 2.66 16.27 -9.87
CA ARG A 30 2.12 17.62 -10.09
C ARG A 30 1.46 18.16 -8.83
N LYS A 31 1.27 19.48 -8.77
CA LYS A 31 0.51 20.14 -7.72
C LYS A 31 -0.98 19.77 -7.78
N CYS A 32 -1.62 19.67 -6.63
CA CYS A 32 -3.07 19.51 -6.48
C CYS A 32 -3.56 20.20 -5.20
N SER A 33 -4.88 20.28 -5.03
CA SER A 33 -5.50 20.62 -3.74
C SER A 33 -5.24 19.54 -2.69
N ASP A 34 -5.33 19.92 -1.42
CA ASP A 34 -5.29 18.97 -0.30
C ASP A 34 -6.53 18.07 -0.33
N GLU A 35 -6.35 16.82 -0.75
CA GLU A 35 -7.33 15.74 -0.77
C GLU A 35 -7.02 14.69 0.31
N SER A 36 -6.14 14.99 1.27
CA SER A 36 -5.69 14.05 2.30
C SER A 36 -6.86 13.41 3.06
N ARG A 37 -7.89 14.20 3.38
CA ARG A 37 -9.12 13.71 4.05
C ARG A 37 -9.90 12.71 3.19
N LEU A 38 -9.95 12.89 1.87
CA LEU A 38 -10.63 11.95 0.96
C LEU A 38 -9.90 10.62 0.93
N HIS A 39 -8.56 10.66 0.90
CA HIS A 39 -7.73 9.47 0.98
C HIS A 39 -7.88 8.74 2.31
N LEU A 40 -7.83 9.46 3.45
CA LEU A 40 -8.06 8.85 4.76
C LEU A 40 -9.44 8.19 4.88
N LYS A 41 -10.48 8.79 4.29
CA LYS A 41 -11.80 8.13 4.23
C LYS A 41 -11.77 6.82 3.46
N ARG A 42 -10.99 6.73 2.38
CA ARG A 42 -10.78 5.46 1.64
C ARG A 42 -10.01 4.44 2.45
N VAL A 43 -9.00 4.87 3.22
CA VAL A 43 -8.30 4.01 4.18
C VAL A 43 -9.30 3.40 5.16
N ASP A 44 -10.15 4.23 5.77
CA ASP A 44 -11.14 3.76 6.74
C ASP A 44 -12.15 2.79 6.14
N HIS A 45 -12.64 3.07 4.93
CA HIS A 45 -13.55 2.15 4.22
C HIS A 45 -12.88 0.80 3.94
N ASN A 46 -11.65 0.81 3.41
CA ASN A 46 -10.91 -0.42 3.08
C ASN A 46 -10.62 -1.24 4.33
N LEU A 47 -10.12 -0.61 5.40
CA LEU A 47 -9.86 -1.30 6.67
C LEU A 47 -11.14 -1.86 7.27
N THR A 48 -12.24 -1.09 7.26
CA THR A 48 -13.53 -1.55 7.77
C THR A 48 -14.00 -2.79 7.03
N PHE A 49 -13.96 -2.78 5.69
CA PHE A 49 -14.43 -3.89 4.88
C PHE A 49 -13.54 -5.13 5.01
N ALA A 50 -12.21 -4.99 4.93
CA ALA A 50 -11.29 -6.11 5.10
C ALA A 50 -11.37 -6.74 6.49
N ASN A 51 -11.47 -5.92 7.54
CA ASN A 51 -11.66 -6.42 8.90
C ASN A 51 -13.00 -7.14 9.06
N TRP A 52 -14.07 -6.64 8.45
CA TRP A 52 -15.37 -7.30 8.46
C TRP A 52 -15.29 -8.68 7.81
N ILE A 53 -14.62 -8.83 6.66
CA ILE A 53 -14.43 -10.14 6.01
C ILE A 53 -13.67 -11.10 6.95
N ILE A 54 -12.56 -10.66 7.55
CA ILE A 54 -11.78 -11.48 8.51
C ILE A 54 -12.64 -11.95 9.69
N GLU A 55 -13.46 -11.06 10.26
CA GLU A 55 -14.32 -11.42 11.38
C GLU A 55 -15.37 -12.46 10.97
N LYS A 56 -15.98 -12.29 9.78
CA LYS A 56 -16.99 -13.21 9.23
C LYS A 56 -16.42 -14.55 8.78
N HIS A 57 -15.11 -14.66 8.58
CA HIS A 57 -14.46 -15.96 8.34
C HIS A 57 -14.49 -16.92 9.53
N LYS A 58 -14.87 -16.44 10.72
CA LYS A 58 -14.95 -17.30 11.91
C LYS A 58 -16.17 -18.24 11.88
N ASP A 59 -17.23 -17.85 11.18
CA ASP A 59 -18.54 -18.49 11.24
C ASP A 59 -19.31 -18.38 9.91
N GLU A 60 -19.52 -17.17 9.40
CA GLU A 60 -20.49 -16.91 8.32
C GLU A 60 -19.96 -17.19 6.90
N ILE A 61 -18.70 -16.85 6.59
CA ILE A 61 -18.17 -17.05 5.23
C ILE A 61 -18.09 -18.53 4.83
N PRO A 62 -17.57 -19.45 5.68
CA PRO A 62 -17.59 -20.87 5.35
C PRO A 62 -19.01 -21.44 5.19
N GLU A 63 -19.99 -20.92 5.93
CA GLU A 63 -21.39 -21.34 5.82
C GLU A 63 -22.00 -20.96 4.46
N VAL A 64 -21.74 -19.73 4.00
CA VAL A 64 -22.33 -19.19 2.77
C VAL A 64 -21.55 -19.58 1.51
N PHE A 65 -20.23 -19.67 1.60
CA PHE A 65 -19.33 -19.81 0.46
C PHE A 65 -18.51 -21.12 0.46
N GLY A 66 -18.73 -22.00 1.44
CA GLY A 66 -18.06 -23.30 1.51
C GLY A 66 -16.55 -23.19 1.69
N GLY A 67 -15.78 -23.71 0.72
CA GLY A 67 -14.32 -23.74 0.76
C GLY A 67 -13.63 -22.45 0.30
N ASP A 68 -14.38 -21.43 -0.14
CA ASP A 68 -13.80 -20.16 -0.56
C ASP A 68 -13.44 -19.27 0.64
N ASN A 69 -12.18 -18.86 0.72
CA ASN A 69 -11.61 -18.21 1.91
C ASN A 69 -11.34 -16.69 1.76
N PHE A 70 -11.47 -16.12 0.56
CA PHE A 70 -11.30 -14.70 0.22
C PHE A 70 -10.09 -13.95 0.83
N TYR A 71 -9.08 -14.65 1.38
CA TYR A 71 -7.97 -14.01 2.08
C TYR A 71 -7.08 -13.23 1.10
N ASP A 72 -7.02 -13.64 -0.16
CA ASP A 72 -6.36 -12.92 -1.25
C ASP A 72 -6.99 -11.53 -1.52
N TRP A 73 -8.33 -11.46 -1.51
CA TRP A 73 -9.07 -10.21 -1.61
C TRP A 73 -8.82 -9.31 -0.40
N VAL A 74 -8.86 -9.90 0.81
CA VAL A 74 -8.56 -9.20 2.06
C VAL A 74 -7.16 -8.58 2.05
N ILE A 75 -6.15 -9.34 1.63
CA ILE A 75 -4.76 -8.88 1.49
C ILE A 75 -4.69 -7.70 0.50
N SER A 76 -5.35 -7.82 -0.66
CA SER A 76 -5.39 -6.77 -1.67
C SER A 76 -6.01 -5.48 -1.11
N ILE A 77 -7.11 -5.58 -0.35
CA ILE A 77 -7.76 -4.42 0.28
C ILE A 77 -6.83 -3.74 1.30
N TYR A 78 -6.04 -4.49 2.07
CA TYR A 78 -5.04 -3.91 2.98
C TYR A 78 -3.93 -3.17 2.24
N TYR A 79 -3.47 -3.68 1.09
CA TYR A 79 -2.52 -2.95 0.25
C TYR A 79 -3.09 -1.63 -0.28
N TYR A 80 -4.35 -1.62 -0.72
CA TYR A 80 -5.03 -0.39 -1.10
C TYR A 80 -5.20 0.59 0.06
N ALA A 81 -5.40 0.10 1.29
CA ALA A 81 -5.44 0.95 2.48
C ALA A 81 -4.07 1.61 2.74
N ILE A 82 -2.98 0.86 2.65
CA ILE A 82 -1.61 1.40 2.79
C ILE A 82 -1.32 2.43 1.69
N TYR A 83 -1.66 2.11 0.44
CA TYR A 83 -1.47 3.04 -0.67
C TYR A 83 -2.26 4.34 -0.47
N HIS A 84 -3.53 4.26 -0.09
CA HIS A 84 -4.31 5.47 0.18
C HIS A 84 -3.78 6.27 1.38
N ALA A 85 -3.21 5.62 2.40
CA ALA A 85 -2.55 6.35 3.48
C ALA A 85 -1.30 7.10 2.96
N ALA A 86 -0.50 6.47 2.10
CA ALA A 86 0.63 7.09 1.45
C ALA A 86 0.23 8.29 0.55
N LEU A 87 -0.86 8.16 -0.20
CA LEU A 87 -1.44 9.26 -0.99
C LEU A 87 -1.98 10.38 -0.12
N ALA A 88 -2.56 10.09 1.05
CA ALA A 88 -3.01 11.11 1.98
C ALA A 88 -1.84 12.01 2.42
N LEU A 89 -0.69 11.41 2.73
CA LEU A 89 0.52 12.13 3.11
C LEU A 89 1.06 13.01 1.98
N MET A 90 1.16 12.47 0.76
CA MET A 90 1.55 13.26 -0.43
C MET A 90 0.57 14.41 -0.71
N SER A 91 -0.72 14.14 -0.64
CA SER A 91 -1.76 15.11 -0.94
C SER A 91 -1.78 16.25 0.07
N LYS A 92 -1.42 15.98 1.33
CA LYS A 92 -1.27 17.01 2.36
C LYS A 92 -0.22 18.06 2.00
N GLU A 93 0.84 17.64 1.34
CA GLU A 93 1.91 18.51 0.82
C GLU A 93 1.52 19.22 -0.50
N GLY A 94 0.29 19.00 -0.98
CA GLY A 94 -0.27 19.61 -2.18
C GLY A 94 0.23 18.96 -3.47
N TYR A 95 0.51 17.66 -3.46
CA TYR A 95 0.98 16.92 -4.64
C TYR A 95 0.14 15.67 -4.94
N THR A 96 0.17 15.26 -6.20
CA THR A 96 -0.41 14.00 -6.68
C THR A 96 0.49 13.40 -7.77
N SER A 97 0.47 12.08 -7.90
CA SER A 97 1.29 11.32 -8.85
C SER A 97 0.45 10.46 -9.78
N LYS A 98 0.90 10.27 -11.02
CA LYS A 98 0.26 9.39 -12.00
C LYS A 98 0.73 7.93 -11.95
N ASN A 99 1.78 7.62 -11.20
CA ASN A 99 2.30 6.25 -11.05
C ASN A 99 3.02 6.06 -9.72
N HIS A 100 3.19 4.79 -9.34
CA HIS A 100 3.77 4.35 -8.08
C HIS A 100 5.22 4.78 -7.87
N SER A 101 6.02 4.78 -8.93
CA SER A 101 7.42 5.20 -8.84
C SER A 101 7.55 6.68 -8.46
N ALA A 102 6.69 7.54 -9.01
CA ALA A 102 6.62 8.94 -8.62
C ALA A 102 6.05 9.11 -7.20
N THR A 103 5.10 8.25 -6.80
CA THR A 103 4.62 8.20 -5.41
C THR A 103 5.77 7.94 -4.43
N LEU A 104 6.54 6.87 -4.66
CA LEU A 104 7.68 6.49 -3.84
C LEU A 104 8.79 7.53 -3.84
N ALA A 105 9.16 8.07 -5.01
CA ALA A 105 10.21 9.09 -5.10
C ALA A 105 9.86 10.33 -4.26
N PHE A 106 8.59 10.76 -4.29
CA PHE A 106 8.12 11.87 -3.46
C PHE A 106 8.22 11.54 -1.97
N LEU A 107 7.63 10.41 -1.55
CA LEU A 107 7.59 10.03 -0.13
C LEU A 107 8.98 9.82 0.45
N ILE A 108 9.88 9.20 -0.30
CA ILE A 108 11.28 9.00 0.10
C ILE A 108 12.00 10.35 0.22
N TYR A 109 11.86 11.24 -0.77
CA TYR A 109 12.56 12.52 -0.71
C TYR A 109 12.02 13.44 0.40
N HIS A 110 10.70 13.57 0.51
CA HIS A 110 10.06 14.50 1.42
C HIS A 110 9.97 13.93 2.84
N HIS A 111 9.47 12.71 3.02
CA HIS A 111 9.14 12.19 4.35
C HIS A 111 10.21 11.28 4.95
N TYR A 112 11.00 10.55 4.15
CA TYR A 112 12.14 9.78 4.67
C TYR A 112 13.39 10.65 4.83
N HIS A 113 13.87 11.28 3.75
CA HIS A 113 15.12 12.04 3.77
C HIS A 113 15.01 13.41 4.45
N SER A 114 13.94 14.16 4.16
CA SER A 114 13.87 15.57 4.55
C SER A 114 13.18 15.76 5.91
N GLN A 115 11.97 15.25 6.09
CA GLN A 115 11.20 15.40 7.33
C GLN A 115 11.50 14.30 8.36
N LYS A 116 12.02 13.14 7.94
CA LYS A 116 12.21 11.95 8.79
C LYS A 116 10.93 11.48 9.50
N ALA A 117 9.79 11.72 8.86
CA ALA A 117 8.47 11.26 9.32
C ALA A 117 8.22 9.78 8.96
N LEU A 118 8.89 9.28 7.93
CA LEU A 118 8.90 7.86 7.56
C LEU A 118 10.28 7.25 7.81
N ASP A 119 10.29 6.00 8.27
CA ASP A 119 11.45 5.15 8.39
C ASP A 119 11.60 4.20 7.18
N LYS A 120 12.58 3.29 7.24
CA LYS A 120 12.88 2.40 6.12
C LYS A 120 11.77 1.36 5.96
N GLU A 121 11.24 0.86 7.07
CA GLU A 121 10.20 -0.14 7.16
C GLU A 121 8.87 0.39 6.58
N ASP A 122 8.54 1.67 6.81
CA ASP A 122 7.40 2.32 6.17
C ASP A 122 7.56 2.35 4.64
N VAL A 123 8.74 2.74 4.15
CA VAL A 123 8.99 2.84 2.71
C VAL A 123 8.94 1.45 2.06
N GLU A 124 9.48 0.44 2.74
CA GLU A 124 9.38 -0.98 2.33
C GLU A 124 7.94 -1.45 2.25
N LEU A 125 7.13 -1.09 3.25
CA LEU A 125 5.71 -1.42 3.29
C LEU A 125 4.95 -0.79 2.11
N ILE A 126 5.13 0.51 1.88
CA ILE A 126 4.52 1.24 0.75
C ILE A 126 4.99 0.65 -0.59
N ALA A 127 6.28 0.37 -0.74
CA ALA A 127 6.80 -0.21 -1.98
C ALA A 127 6.21 -1.62 -2.25
N SER A 128 6.01 -2.41 -1.20
CA SER A 128 5.39 -3.72 -1.33
C SER A 128 3.90 -3.63 -1.74
N SER A 129 3.14 -2.69 -1.17
CA SER A 129 1.72 -2.51 -1.52
C SER A 129 1.55 -2.05 -2.96
N LEU A 130 2.42 -1.16 -3.43
CA LEU A 130 2.40 -0.64 -4.80
C LEU A 130 2.82 -1.68 -5.84
N GLY A 131 3.82 -2.52 -5.52
CA GLY A 131 4.24 -3.61 -6.40
C GLY A 131 3.16 -4.67 -6.58
N VAL A 132 2.29 -4.82 -5.60
CA VAL A 132 1.12 -5.71 -5.68
C VAL A 132 0.03 -5.12 -6.57
N GLU A 133 -0.20 -3.80 -6.56
CA GLU A 133 -1.12 -3.15 -7.51
C GLU A 133 -0.65 -3.20 -8.98
N ASP A 134 0.68 -3.19 -9.23
CA ASP A 134 1.25 -3.25 -10.59
C ASP A 134 1.30 -4.67 -11.19
N ILE A 135 1.31 -5.70 -10.35
CA ILE A 135 1.11 -7.08 -10.78
C ILE A 135 -0.39 -7.24 -10.95
N GLU A 136 -0.87 -7.61 -12.14
CA GLU A 136 -2.26 -8.02 -12.35
C GLU A 136 -2.64 -9.12 -11.35
N ILE A 137 -3.12 -8.72 -10.17
CA ILE A 137 -3.58 -9.60 -9.10
C ILE A 137 -4.86 -10.20 -9.63
N LEU A 138 -4.75 -11.40 -10.22
CA LEU A 138 -5.78 -12.43 -10.33
C LEU A 138 -5.24 -13.66 -11.09
N GLY A 139 -4.29 -13.47 -12.02
CA GLY A 139 -3.77 -14.56 -12.86
C GLY A 139 -2.79 -15.49 -12.16
N VAL A 140 -1.75 -14.93 -11.54
CA VAL A 140 -0.64 -15.73 -10.97
C VAL A 140 -1.01 -16.42 -9.65
N SER A 141 -1.86 -15.79 -8.84
CA SER A 141 -2.38 -16.41 -7.61
C SER A 141 -3.28 -17.61 -7.94
N LYS A 142 -3.98 -17.63 -9.08
CA LYS A 142 -4.84 -18.75 -9.48
C LYS A 142 -4.04 -19.99 -9.87
N GLU A 143 -2.98 -19.85 -10.68
CA GLU A 143 -2.14 -20.99 -11.09
C GLU A 143 -1.32 -21.62 -9.96
N LEU A 144 -0.92 -20.82 -8.97
CA LEU A 144 -0.21 -21.30 -7.78
C LEU A 144 -1.17 -21.98 -6.77
N ARG A 145 -2.43 -21.54 -6.70
CA ARG A 145 -3.50 -22.14 -5.87
C ARG A 145 -3.84 -23.57 -6.27
N GLU A 146 -3.79 -23.91 -7.56
CA GLU A 146 -4.13 -25.25 -8.04
C GLU A 146 -3.08 -26.33 -7.68
N LYS A 147 -1.86 -25.94 -7.25
CA LYS A 147 -0.73 -26.87 -7.09
C LYS A 147 -0.32 -27.19 -5.64
N ALA A 148 -0.81 -26.45 -4.65
CA ALA A 148 -0.49 -26.68 -3.24
C ALA A 148 -1.75 -27.12 -2.48
N CYS A 149 -1.66 -28.19 -1.68
CA CYS A 149 -2.77 -28.73 -0.90
C CYS A 149 -3.56 -27.60 -0.20
N TYR A 150 -4.86 -27.50 -0.50
CA TYR A 150 -5.75 -26.40 -0.13
C TYR A 150 -5.68 -26.01 1.37
N ASP A 151 -5.58 -26.98 2.29
CA ASP A 151 -5.50 -26.71 3.73
C ASP A 151 -4.20 -25.99 4.15
N VAL A 152 -3.07 -26.31 3.52
CA VAL A 152 -1.78 -25.65 3.81
C VAL A 152 -1.78 -24.22 3.27
N HIS A 153 -2.49 -23.99 2.16
CA HIS A 153 -2.65 -22.68 1.54
C HIS A 153 -3.54 -21.75 2.37
N GLU A 154 -4.69 -22.23 2.84
CA GLU A 154 -5.61 -21.42 3.64
C GLU A 154 -4.98 -20.92 4.94
N HIS A 155 -4.28 -21.79 5.68
CA HIS A 155 -3.56 -21.40 6.90
C HIS A 155 -2.44 -20.39 6.62
N PHE A 156 -1.81 -20.45 5.45
CA PHE A 156 -0.80 -19.49 5.04
C PHE A 156 -1.43 -18.13 4.69
N GLU A 157 -2.46 -18.11 3.86
CA GLU A 157 -3.15 -16.89 3.45
C GLU A 157 -3.80 -16.19 4.64
N LYS A 158 -4.41 -16.93 5.57
CA LYS A 158 -4.95 -16.37 6.80
C LYS A 158 -3.89 -15.66 7.64
N ARG A 159 -2.72 -16.29 7.83
CA ARG A 159 -1.60 -15.68 8.56
C ARG A 159 -1.09 -14.42 7.86
N LEU A 160 -1.00 -14.48 6.53
CA LEU A 160 -0.60 -13.35 5.71
C LEU A 160 -1.62 -12.20 5.78
N ALA A 161 -2.92 -12.49 5.74
CA ALA A 161 -4.00 -11.52 5.90
C ALA A 161 -3.96 -10.84 7.27
N GLU A 162 -3.76 -11.61 8.35
CA GLU A 162 -3.61 -11.07 9.71
C GLU A 162 -2.33 -10.23 9.88
N GLN A 163 -1.24 -10.60 9.22
CA GLN A 163 -0.03 -9.77 9.20
C GLN A 163 -0.27 -8.44 8.46
N ASN A 164 -0.86 -8.50 7.26
CA ASN A 164 -1.19 -7.30 6.48
C ASN A 164 -2.20 -6.41 7.20
N ARG A 165 -3.17 -7.00 7.92
CA ARG A 165 -4.10 -6.27 8.79
C ARG A 165 -3.36 -5.40 9.78
N ARG A 166 -2.43 -5.98 10.57
CA ARG A 166 -1.65 -5.24 11.56
C ARG A 166 -0.85 -4.12 10.92
N GLN A 167 -0.10 -4.43 9.86
CA GLN A 167 0.71 -3.45 9.14
C GLN A 167 -0.13 -2.29 8.58
N ALA A 168 -1.28 -2.59 7.97
CA ALA A 168 -2.16 -1.58 7.39
C ALA A 168 -2.80 -0.68 8.46
N VAL A 169 -3.24 -1.27 9.58
CA VAL A 169 -3.82 -0.51 10.71
C VAL A 169 -2.75 0.38 11.36
N ASP A 170 -1.58 -0.16 11.66
CA ASP A 170 -0.49 0.58 12.31
C ASP A 170 -0.01 1.73 11.42
N PHE A 171 0.21 1.46 10.13
CA PHE A 171 0.59 2.48 9.17
C PHE A 171 -0.49 3.56 8.99
N ALA A 172 -1.76 3.17 8.86
CA ALA A 172 -2.87 4.12 8.79
C ALA A 172 -2.95 5.03 10.02
N ASN A 173 -2.77 4.48 11.22
CA ASN A 173 -2.76 5.25 12.45
C ASN A 173 -1.57 6.21 12.52
N LYS A 174 -0.37 5.75 12.12
CA LYS A 174 0.81 6.61 12.00
C LYS A 174 0.56 7.79 11.05
N ILE A 175 0.01 7.55 9.86
CA ILE A 175 -0.33 8.62 8.92
C ILE A 175 -1.37 9.58 9.50
N LYS A 176 -2.44 9.08 10.15
CA LYS A 176 -3.43 9.94 10.80
C LYS A 176 -2.81 10.83 11.87
N MET A 177 -1.87 10.30 12.67
CA MET A 177 -1.14 11.09 13.67
C MET A 177 -0.30 12.18 13.01
N LEU A 178 0.46 11.86 11.97
CA LEU A 178 1.27 12.82 11.22
C LEU A 178 0.43 13.95 10.60
N LEU A 179 -0.80 13.65 10.18
CA LEU A 179 -1.70 14.61 9.54
C LEU A 179 -2.59 15.41 10.51
N SER A 180 -2.59 15.02 11.79
CA SER A 180 -3.34 15.70 12.86
C SER A 180 -2.47 16.69 13.65
N MET A 181 -1.17 16.73 13.36
CA MET A 181 -0.20 17.74 13.83
C MET A 181 -0.20 18.95 12.90
#